data_AF-A0A936G2Z4-F1
#
_entry.id   AF-A0A936G2Z4-F1
#
_cell.length_a   1.000
_cell.length_b   1.000
_cell.length_c   1.000
_cell.angle_alpha   90.00
_cell.angle_beta   90.00
_cell.angle_gamma   90.00
#
_symmetry.space_group_name_H-M   'P 1'
#
loop_
_entity.id
_entity.type
_entity.pdbx_description
1 polymer ?
#
loop_
_entity_poly.entity_id
_entity_poly.type
_entity_poly.pdbx_seq_one_letter_code
_entity_poly.pdbx_strand_id
1 'polypeptide(L)'
;MNCGKCAESVFNKFEGTPDVAVGQGTYTTPEMQDATGVKQVMMSPAEIEQMLVKGGPGSHAVIGVDWEAGGGHWYNAYYVGDKVWAVDGQTGEISPWLGVDPGTVRNWDAGITTK
;
A
#
# COMPACT_ATOMS: atom_id res chain seq x y z
N MET A 1 -15.09 8.40 -2.46
CA MET A 1 -13.65 8.11 -2.67
C MET A 1 -13.38 6.76 -2.00
N ASN A 2 -12.70 5.83 -2.67
CA ASN A 2 -12.68 4.39 -2.34
C ASN A 2 -11.26 3.77 -2.29
N CYS A 3 -10.22 4.59 -2.09
CA CYS A 3 -8.83 4.14 -2.11
C CYS A 3 -8.55 2.99 -1.12
N GLY A 4 -9.10 3.06 0.10
CA GLY A 4 -8.93 2.01 1.11
C GLY A 4 -9.39 0.63 0.62
N LYS A 5 -10.61 0.54 0.06
CA LYS A 5 -11.13 -0.74 -0.47
C LYS A 5 -10.41 -1.23 -1.73
N CYS A 6 -9.97 -0.30 -2.58
CA CYS A 6 -9.15 -0.65 -3.74
C CYS A 6 -7.81 -1.23 -3.32
N ALA A 7 -7.15 -0.64 -2.33
CA ALA A 7 -5.89 -1.12 -1.80
C ALA A 7 -6.04 -2.45 -1.04
N GLU A 8 -7.14 -2.64 -0.31
CA GLU A 8 -7.51 -3.93 0.31
C GLU A 8 -7.71 -5.02 -0.75
N SER A 9 -8.45 -4.77 -1.83
CA SER A 9 -8.65 -5.77 -2.89
C SER A 9 -7.34 -6.15 -3.57
N VAL A 10 -6.46 -5.20 -3.85
CA VAL A 10 -5.12 -5.49 -4.41
C VAL A 10 -4.28 -6.30 -3.41
N PHE A 11 -4.33 -5.96 -2.12
CA PHE A 11 -3.64 -6.70 -1.07
C PHE A 11 -4.13 -8.15 -1.00
N ASN A 12 -5.45 -8.38 -1.01
CA ASN A 12 -6.04 -9.73 -1.01
C ASN A 12 -5.59 -10.56 -2.21
N LYS A 13 -5.46 -9.94 -3.39
CA LYS A 13 -4.91 -10.63 -4.58
C LYS A 13 -3.47 -11.07 -4.37
N PHE A 14 -2.63 -10.26 -3.72
CA PHE A 14 -1.25 -10.63 -3.40
C PHE A 14 -1.17 -11.77 -2.38
N GLU A 15 -2.14 -11.82 -1.46
CA GLU A 15 -2.27 -12.90 -0.48
C GLU A 15 -3.01 -14.14 -1.00
N GLY A 16 -3.52 -14.09 -2.24
CA GLY A 16 -4.28 -15.20 -2.84
C GLY A 16 -5.64 -15.43 -2.18
N THR A 17 -6.21 -14.41 -1.52
CA THR A 17 -7.52 -14.45 -0.87
C THR A 17 -8.61 -13.83 -1.76
N PRO A 18 -9.90 -14.15 -1.54
CA PRO A 18 -10.98 -13.64 -2.37
C PRO A 18 -11.09 -12.10 -2.38
N ASP A 19 -11.45 -11.55 -3.54
CA ASP A 19 -11.69 -10.12 -3.71
C ASP A 19 -12.84 -9.61 -2.83
N VAL A 20 -12.68 -8.39 -2.30
CA VAL A 20 -13.77 -7.62 -1.70
C VAL A 20 -14.46 -6.77 -2.76
N ALA A 21 -15.80 -6.71 -2.72
CA ALA A 21 -16.54 -5.82 -3.62
C ALA A 21 -16.15 -4.36 -3.36
N VAL A 22 -15.67 -3.68 -4.41
CA VAL A 22 -15.18 -2.29 -4.35
C VAL A 22 -16.35 -1.34 -4.07
N GLY A 23 -16.64 -1.11 -2.79
CA GLY A 23 -17.61 -0.11 -2.30
C GLY A 23 -16.97 1.25 -1.99
N GLN A 24 -17.74 2.18 -1.42
CA GLN A 24 -17.19 3.41 -0.86
C GLN A 24 -16.29 3.12 0.37
N GLY A 25 -15.25 3.93 0.60
CA GLY A 25 -14.42 3.86 1.81
C GLY A 25 -12.95 4.28 1.58
N THR A 26 -12.50 5.31 2.30
CA THR A 26 -11.10 5.75 2.29
C THR A 26 -10.24 5.03 3.33
N TYR A 27 -10.83 4.30 4.30
CA TYR A 27 -10.21 3.67 5.47
C TYR A 27 -9.26 4.58 6.28
N THR A 28 -9.52 4.63 7.58
CA THR A 28 -8.54 5.05 8.58
C THR A 28 -7.48 3.97 8.76
N THR A 29 -6.35 4.30 9.37
CA THR A 29 -5.28 3.33 9.67
C THR A 29 -5.79 2.10 10.44
N PRO A 30 -6.61 2.21 11.50
CA PRO A 30 -7.19 1.03 12.16
C PRO A 30 -8.07 0.19 11.24
N GLU A 31 -8.92 0.81 10.42
CA GLU A 31 -9.78 0.08 9.47
C GLU A 31 -8.96 -0.68 8.43
N MET A 32 -7.84 -0.10 7.96
CA MET A 32 -6.93 -0.79 7.04
C MET A 32 -6.25 -1.99 7.70
N GLN A 33 -5.84 -1.87 8.97
CA GLN A 33 -5.26 -2.98 9.72
C GLN A 33 -6.28 -4.11 9.92
N ASP A 34 -7.52 -3.76 10.30
CA ASP A 34 -8.58 -4.74 10.51
C ASP A 34 -8.92 -5.47 9.21
N ALA A 35 -8.90 -4.76 8.08
CA ALA A 35 -9.20 -5.31 6.76
C ALA A 35 -8.10 -6.25 6.23
N THR A 36 -6.84 -5.87 6.41
CA THR A 36 -5.69 -6.59 5.81
C THR A 36 -5.01 -7.57 6.77
N GLY A 37 -5.29 -7.47 8.08
CA GLY A 37 -4.62 -8.26 9.11
C GLY A 37 -3.16 -7.87 9.35
N VAL A 38 -2.62 -6.87 8.63
CA VAL A 38 -1.26 -6.38 8.81
C VAL A 38 -1.25 -5.04 9.54
N LYS A 39 -0.37 -4.94 10.53
CA LYS A 39 -0.20 -3.71 11.31
C LYS A 39 0.40 -2.61 10.43
N GLN A 40 -0.22 -1.44 10.44
CA GLN A 40 0.32 -0.23 9.82
C GLN A 40 1.33 0.41 10.76
N VAL A 41 2.52 0.68 10.24
CA VAL A 41 3.60 1.32 10.99
C VAL A 41 4.14 2.47 10.17
N MET A 42 4.29 3.63 10.81
CA MET A 42 4.91 4.79 10.20
C MET A 42 6.36 4.47 9.82
N MET A 43 6.72 4.63 8.55
CA MET A 43 8.05 4.33 8.03
C MET A 43 8.36 5.09 6.75
N SER A 44 9.62 5.43 6.52
CA SER A 44 10.03 6.13 5.31
C SER A 44 9.93 5.21 4.07
N PRO A 45 9.77 5.78 2.86
CA PRO A 45 9.74 4.97 1.64
C PRO A 45 10.99 4.12 1.39
N ALA A 46 12.15 4.59 1.85
CA ALA A 46 13.39 3.84 1.76
C ALA A 46 13.39 2.62 2.69
N GLU A 47 12.86 2.75 3.92
CA GLU A 47 12.70 1.63 4.84
C GLU A 47 11.71 0.58 4.31
N ILE A 48 10.60 1.04 3.72
CA ILE A 48 9.62 0.17 3.05
C ILE A 48 10.30 -0.66 1.95
N GLU A 49 10.97 0.02 1.01
CA GLU A 49 11.66 -0.64 -0.10
C GLU A 49 12.69 -1.65 0.39
N GLN A 50 13.51 -1.26 1.37
CA GLN A 50 14.52 -2.14 1.94
C GLN A 50 13.90 -3.40 2.57
N MET A 51 12.80 -3.25 3.31
CA MET A 51 12.10 -4.38 3.92
C MET A 51 11.53 -5.33 2.86
N LEU A 52 10.93 -4.80 1.80
CA LEU A 52 10.38 -5.60 0.70
C LEU A 52 11.47 -6.35 -0.06
N VAL A 53 12.57 -5.69 -0.40
CA VAL A 53 13.71 -6.31 -1.08
C VAL A 53 14.33 -7.40 -0.19
N LYS A 54 14.51 -7.13 1.10
CA LYS A 54 15.04 -8.10 2.06
C LYS A 54 14.14 -9.32 2.24
N GLY A 55 12.82 -9.13 2.14
CA GLY A 55 11.84 -10.22 2.18
C GLY A 55 11.81 -11.07 0.91
N GLY A 56 12.47 -10.66 -0.18
CA GLY A 56 12.53 -11.45 -1.41
C GLY A 56 11.27 -11.36 -2.29
N PRO A 57 11.35 -11.89 -3.53
CA PRO A 57 10.30 -11.77 -4.54
C PRO A 57 8.94 -12.23 -4.01
N GLY A 58 7.91 -11.41 -4.22
CA GLY A 58 6.56 -11.64 -3.68
C GLY A 58 6.27 -10.92 -2.36
N SER A 59 7.27 -10.32 -1.73
CA SER A 59 7.05 -9.39 -0.61
C SER A 59 6.28 -8.17 -1.10
N HIS A 60 5.29 -7.73 -0.32
CA HIS A 60 4.41 -6.63 -0.68
C HIS A 60 3.92 -5.88 0.55
N ALA A 61 3.33 -4.72 0.31
CA ALA A 61 2.78 -3.88 1.37
C ALA A 61 1.51 -3.17 0.89
N VAL A 62 0.66 -2.82 1.84
CA VAL A 62 -0.33 -1.75 1.68
C VAL A 62 0.25 -0.47 2.27
N ILE A 63 0.15 0.63 1.54
CA ILE A 63 0.79 1.91 1.82
C ILE A 63 -0.28 2.96 2.10
N GLY A 64 -0.18 3.63 3.24
CA GLY A 64 -0.94 4.83 3.58
C GLY A 64 -0.09 6.08 3.44
N VAL A 65 -0.66 7.13 2.86
CA VAL A 65 -0.03 8.46 2.78
C VAL A 65 -0.96 9.52 3.31
N ASP A 66 -0.40 10.44 4.10
CA ASP A 66 -1.05 11.68 4.52
C ASP A 66 -0.43 12.85 3.74
N TRP A 67 -1.25 13.66 3.07
CA TRP A 67 -0.75 14.82 2.32
C TRP A 67 -0.52 16.03 3.22
N GLU A 68 0.48 16.85 2.89
CA GLU A 68 0.73 18.15 3.57
C GLU A 68 -0.49 19.09 3.50
N ALA A 69 -1.23 19.06 2.38
CA ALA A 69 -2.43 19.86 2.18
C ALA A 69 -3.70 19.27 2.85
N GLY A 70 -3.57 18.15 3.54
CA GLY A 70 -4.68 17.40 4.14
C GLY A 70 -5.28 16.34 3.21
N GLY A 71 -5.95 15.36 3.81
CA GLY A 71 -6.39 14.14 3.14
C GLY A 71 -5.27 13.09 3.06
N GLY A 72 -5.54 12.01 2.34
CA GLY A 72 -4.58 10.91 2.18
C GLY A 72 -4.95 9.97 1.05
N HIS A 73 -4.13 8.93 0.88
CA HIS A 73 -4.35 7.90 -0.14
C HIS A 73 -3.89 6.53 0.35
N TRP A 74 -4.46 5.48 -0.25
CA TRP A 74 -4.06 4.10 -0.03
C TRP A 74 -3.78 3.43 -1.36
N TYR A 75 -2.67 2.73 -1.43
CA TYR A 75 -2.25 1.94 -2.58
C TYR A 75 -1.31 0.82 -2.12
N ASN A 76 -0.70 0.06 -3.03
CA ASN A 76 0.13 -1.07 -2.66
C ASN A 76 1.54 -0.98 -3.26
N ALA A 77 2.47 -1.68 -2.63
CA ALA A 77 3.83 -1.90 -3.13
C ALA A 77 4.06 -3.40 -3.33
N TYR A 78 4.73 -3.80 -4.40
CA TYR A 78 5.05 -5.20 -4.66
C TYR A 78 6.47 -5.35 -5.19
N TYR A 79 7.26 -6.24 -4.58
CA TYR A 79 8.61 -6.57 -5.03
C TYR A 79 8.59 -7.78 -5.98
N VAL A 80 8.92 -7.56 -7.25
CA VAL A 80 8.91 -8.62 -8.27
C VAL A 80 10.21 -9.42 -8.36
N GLY A 81 11.25 -9.01 -7.61
CA GLY A 81 12.55 -9.69 -7.53
C GLY A 81 13.73 -8.92 -8.12
N ASP A 82 13.48 -7.84 -8.87
CA ASP A 82 14.50 -6.89 -9.32
C ASP A 82 14.18 -5.44 -8.91
N LYS A 83 12.91 -5.11 -8.74
CA LYS A 83 12.44 -3.78 -8.30
C LYS A 83 11.11 -3.84 -7.58
N VAL A 84 10.82 -2.77 -6.83
CA VAL A 84 9.51 -2.53 -6.22
C VAL A 84 8.65 -1.71 -7.18
N TRP A 85 7.39 -2.12 -7.33
CA TRP A 85 6.37 -1.40 -8.10
C TRP A 85 5.30 -0.86 -7.16
N ALA A 86 4.82 0.35 -7.41
CA ALA A 86 3.59 0.86 -6.82
C ALA A 86 2.40 0.40 -7.68
N VAL A 87 1.32 0.01 -7.02
CA VAL A 87 0.08 -0.48 -7.63
C VAL A 87 -1.09 0.27 -7.01
N ASP A 88 -1.76 1.10 -7.80
CA ASP A 88 -2.94 1.85 -7.38
C ASP A 88 -4.20 1.16 -7.89
N GLY A 89 -4.90 0.46 -7.00
CA GLY A 89 -6.15 -0.23 -7.33
C GLY A 89 -7.32 0.72 -7.62
N GLN A 90 -7.24 2.01 -7.27
CA GLN A 90 -8.29 2.99 -7.55
C GLN A 90 -8.24 3.45 -9.00
N THR A 91 -7.03 3.71 -9.52
CA THR A 91 -6.83 4.18 -10.90
C THR A 91 -6.52 3.05 -11.88
N GLY A 92 -6.07 1.90 -11.38
CA GLY A 92 -5.52 0.80 -12.19
C GLY A 92 -4.07 1.04 -12.63
N GLU A 93 -3.40 2.07 -12.09
CA GLU A 93 -2.04 2.42 -12.46
C GLU A 93 -1.01 1.51 -11.78
N ILE A 94 0.02 1.13 -12.54
CA ILE A 94 1.23 0.50 -12.02
C ILE A 94 2.39 1.40 -12.41
N SER A 95 3.15 1.88 -11.44
CA SER A 95 4.21 2.88 -11.63
C SER A 95 5.48 2.50 -10.86
N PRO A 96 6.64 3.06 -11.22
CA PRO A 96 7.85 2.91 -10.39
C PRO A 96 7.59 3.25 -8.92
N TRP A 97 8.44 2.72 -8.03
CA TRP A 97 8.30 2.92 -6.59
C TRP A 97 8.18 4.41 -6.20
N LEU A 98 7.46 4.60 -5.08
CA LEU A 98 6.75 5.77 -4.58
C LEU A 98 5.34 5.91 -5.16
N GLY A 99 5.14 5.86 -6.48
CA GLY A 99 3.80 5.99 -7.09
C GLY A 99 3.04 7.29 -6.80
N VAL A 100 3.63 8.21 -6.03
CA VAL A 100 3.11 9.53 -5.69
C VAL A 100 4.30 10.50 -5.54
N ASP A 101 4.03 11.80 -5.56
CA ASP A 101 5.09 12.80 -5.33
C ASP A 101 5.45 12.88 -3.83
N PRO A 102 6.66 12.43 -3.41
CA PRO A 102 7.06 12.46 -2.01
C PRO A 102 7.14 13.87 -1.44
N GLY A 103 7.31 14.91 -2.28
CA GLY A 103 7.32 16.31 -1.83
C GLY A 103 5.97 16.81 -1.34
N THR A 104 4.91 16.05 -1.56
CA THR A 104 3.54 16.36 -1.12
C THR A 104 3.09 15.55 0.10
N VAL A 105 3.87 14.54 0.50
CA VAL A 105 3.53 13.60 1.58
C VAL A 105 4.15 14.07 2.90
N ARG A 106 3.30 14.18 3.93
CA ARG A 106 3.71 14.46 5.30
C ARG A 106 4.17 13.19 6.01
N ASN A 107 3.34 12.13 5.94
CA ASN A 107 3.59 10.86 6.62
C ASN A 107 3.32 9.68 5.69
N TRP A 108 4.05 8.61 5.97
CA TRP A 108 3.98 7.34 5.28
C TRP A 108 3.75 6.25 6.32
N ASP A 109 2.75 5.41 6.10
CA ASP A 109 2.49 4.18 6.86
C ASP A 109 2.57 2.98 5.92
N ALA A 110 3.08 1.85 6.42
CA ALA A 110 3.01 0.60 5.67
C ALA A 110 2.68 -0.59 6.56
N GLY A 111 1.85 -1.48 6.01
CA GLY A 111 1.66 -2.84 6.50
C GLY A 111 2.33 -3.81 5.54
N ILE A 112 3.39 -4.46 6.00
CA ILE A 112 4.30 -5.26 5.16
C ILE A 112 4.09 -6.75 5.40
N THR A 113 4.02 -7.50 4.30
CA THR A 113 4.09 -8.96 4.25
C THR A 113 5.35 -9.36 3.48
N THR A 114 6.25 -10.11 4.14
CA THR A 114 7.45 -10.69 3.51
C THR A 114 7.25 -12.18 3.21
N LYS A 115 7.94 -12.72 2.19
CA LYS A 115 7.87 -14.14 1.83
C LYS A 115 9.10 -14.94 2.28
#